data_AF-A0A949ZE16-F1
#
_entry.id   AF-A0A949ZE16-F1
#
_cell.length_a   1.000
_cell.length_b   1.000
_cell.length_c   1.000
_cell.angle_alpha   90.00
_cell.angle_beta   90.00
_cell.angle_gamma   90.00
#
_symmetry.space_group_name_H-M   'P 1'
#
loop_
_entity.id
_entity.type
_entity.pdbx_description
1 polymer ?
#
loop_
_entity_poly.entity_id
_entity_poly.type
_entity_poly.pdbx_seq_one_letter_code
_entity_poly.pdbx_strand_id
1 'polypeptide(L)'
;MRSEAAEKVDFSVIRYGQCWEDADILLEGLDIQPGDTCMSIASAGDNSLAMLTKHPSRVIALDLSAAQLACLELRVAAYRLLSHPELLELMGSAPSDRRVALYERCRPDLSPEVRAFWDERLDLVAAGIGASGKFEHYFKLFRERVLPLIHSHRMVERLLAGGTREERTAFYEHQWNTLRWRLLFR
;
A
#
# COMPACT_ATOMS: atom_id res chain seq x y z
N MET A 1 17.08 -17.30 -17.46
CA MET A 1 17.45 -18.01 -16.21
C MET A 1 16.43 -17.58 -15.16
N ARG A 2 15.69 -18.51 -14.52
CA ARG A 2 14.78 -18.13 -13.42
C ARG A 2 15.63 -17.78 -12.19
N SER A 3 15.27 -16.73 -11.46
CA SER A 3 15.96 -16.37 -10.21
C SER A 3 15.62 -17.38 -9.12
N GLU A 4 16.49 -17.56 -8.13
CA GLU A 4 16.24 -18.44 -6.97
C GLU A 4 14.92 -18.07 -6.26
N ALA A 5 14.59 -16.77 -6.22
CA ALA A 5 13.34 -16.29 -5.65
C ALA A 5 12.11 -16.78 -6.45
N ALA A 6 12.20 -16.86 -7.78
CA ALA A 6 11.11 -17.32 -8.65
C ALA A 6 10.83 -18.83 -8.54
N GLU A 7 11.71 -19.60 -7.92
CA GLU A 7 11.47 -21.02 -7.64
C GLU A 7 10.60 -21.22 -6.39
N LYS A 8 10.54 -20.22 -5.50
CA LYS A 8 9.91 -20.33 -4.18
C LYS A 8 8.69 -19.41 -4.01
N VAL A 9 8.49 -18.46 -4.92
CA VAL A 9 7.52 -17.36 -4.74
C VAL A 9 6.64 -17.20 -5.99
N ASP A 10 5.33 -17.29 -5.80
CA ASP A 10 4.36 -16.91 -6.82
C ASP A 10 4.31 -15.36 -6.95
N PHE A 11 4.74 -14.86 -8.10
CA PHE A 11 4.81 -13.43 -8.42
C PHE A 11 3.57 -12.89 -9.14
N SER A 12 2.56 -13.74 -9.40
CA SER A 12 1.29 -13.35 -10.02
C SER A 12 0.31 -12.69 -9.04
N VAL A 13 0.56 -12.81 -7.74
CA VAL A 13 -0.28 -12.25 -6.67
C VAL A 13 0.26 -10.89 -6.23
N ILE A 14 -0.65 -9.93 -6.00
CA ILE A 14 -0.31 -8.65 -5.36
C ILE A 14 0.16 -8.93 -3.93
N ARG A 15 1.45 -8.70 -3.66
CA ARG A 15 2.02 -8.98 -2.33
C ARG A 15 1.64 -7.91 -1.31
N TYR A 16 1.77 -6.67 -1.74
CA TYR A 16 1.42 -5.46 -1.00
C TYR A 16 0.66 -4.57 -1.96
N GLY A 17 -0.52 -4.13 -1.56
CA GLY A 17 -1.32 -3.19 -2.33
C GLY A 17 -0.77 -1.77 -2.27
N GLN A 18 0.11 -1.48 -1.29
CA GLN A 18 0.77 -0.20 -1.07
C GLN A 18 2.10 -0.33 -0.31
N CYS A 19 2.95 0.70 -0.38
CA CYS A 19 4.09 0.88 0.52
C CYS A 19 3.61 1.30 1.92
N TRP A 20 4.32 0.88 2.95
CA TRP A 20 4.00 1.16 4.36
C TRP A 20 5.06 2.03 5.05
N GLU A 21 6.12 2.38 4.32
CA GLU A 21 7.16 3.29 4.73
C GLU A 21 6.67 4.75 4.71
N ASP A 22 7.31 5.58 5.51
CA ASP A 22 7.11 7.03 5.45
C ASP A 22 7.86 7.61 4.24
N ALA A 23 7.11 8.13 3.28
CA ALA A 23 7.65 8.71 2.06
C ALA A 23 8.51 9.96 2.36
N ASP A 24 8.19 10.75 3.38
CA ASP A 24 8.96 11.97 3.69
C ASP A 24 10.35 11.62 4.22
N ILE A 25 10.44 10.60 5.09
CA ILE A 25 11.74 10.08 5.57
C ILE A 25 12.56 9.51 4.41
N LEU A 26 11.91 8.78 3.49
CA LEU A 26 12.58 8.26 2.31
C LEU A 26 13.11 9.38 1.41
N LEU A 27 12.30 10.41 1.15
CA LEU A 27 12.69 11.53 0.31
C LEU A 27 13.79 12.38 0.95
N GLU A 28 13.76 12.57 2.27
CA GLU A 28 14.83 13.21 3.03
C GLU A 28 16.13 12.41 2.93
N GLY A 29 16.07 11.10 3.17
CA GLY A 29 17.25 10.25 3.17
C GLY A 29 17.90 10.06 1.80
N LEU A 30 17.13 10.13 0.71
CA LEU A 30 17.64 10.02 -0.66
C LEU A 30 18.19 11.34 -1.21
N ASP A 31 17.82 12.49 -0.62
CA ASP A 31 18.25 13.83 -1.04
C ASP A 31 18.17 14.06 -2.56
N ILE A 32 17.05 13.66 -3.16
CA ILE A 32 16.86 13.70 -4.62
C ILE A 32 16.89 15.14 -5.11
N GLN A 33 17.78 15.43 -6.07
CA GLN A 33 17.92 16.74 -6.68
C GLN A 33 17.19 16.83 -8.02
N PRO A 34 16.77 18.04 -8.43
CA PRO A 34 16.23 18.26 -9.76
C PRO A 34 17.22 17.81 -10.84
N GLY A 35 16.74 17.02 -11.79
CA GLY A 35 17.56 16.47 -12.87
C GLY A 35 18.15 15.09 -12.61
N ASP A 36 18.03 14.53 -11.41
CA ASP A 36 18.52 13.19 -11.09
C ASP A 36 17.81 12.08 -11.89
N THR A 37 18.48 10.93 -12.02
CA THR A 37 17.84 9.67 -12.43
C THR A 37 17.73 8.77 -11.20
N CYS A 38 16.50 8.57 -10.72
CA CYS A 38 16.25 7.71 -9.57
C CYS A 38 15.95 6.28 -10.02
N MET A 39 16.35 5.30 -9.21
CA MET A 39 16.00 3.89 -9.39
C MET A 39 15.33 3.39 -8.12
N SER A 40 14.22 2.68 -8.26
CA SER A 40 13.40 2.22 -7.14
C SER A 40 12.87 0.82 -7.39
N ILE A 41 12.79 0.00 -6.34
CA ILE A 41 11.97 -1.21 -6.39
C ILE A 41 10.51 -0.75 -6.41
N ALA A 42 9.73 -1.18 -7.41
CA ALA A 42 8.40 -0.61 -7.62
C ALA A 42 7.51 -0.81 -6.40
N SER A 43 7.38 -2.03 -5.89
CA SER A 43 6.61 -2.32 -4.66
C SER A 43 5.21 -1.66 -4.66
N ALA A 44 4.45 -1.87 -5.74
CA ALA A 44 3.17 -1.22 -6.04
C ALA A 44 3.27 0.28 -6.41
N GLY A 45 4.37 0.97 -6.14
CA GLY A 45 4.74 2.22 -6.80
C GLY A 45 4.65 3.48 -5.96
N ASP A 46 4.19 3.42 -4.71
CA ASP A 46 3.94 4.64 -3.91
C ASP A 46 5.22 5.44 -3.67
N ASN A 47 6.30 4.79 -3.21
CA ASN A 47 7.60 5.45 -3.03
C ASN A 47 8.20 5.90 -4.37
N SER A 48 8.08 5.09 -5.42
CA SER A 48 8.58 5.46 -6.76
C SER A 48 7.89 6.72 -7.29
N LEU A 49 6.59 6.86 -7.07
CA LEU A 49 5.81 8.04 -7.47
C LEU A 49 6.09 9.24 -6.56
N ALA A 50 6.34 9.02 -5.26
CA ALA A 50 6.73 10.07 -4.33
C ALA A 50 8.04 10.77 -4.75
N MET A 51 9.01 10.02 -5.31
CA MET A 51 10.26 10.58 -5.85
C MET A 51 10.03 11.66 -6.93
N LEU A 52 8.95 11.56 -7.71
CA LEU A 52 8.63 12.54 -8.76
C LEU A 52 8.36 13.95 -8.22
N THR A 53 8.00 14.06 -6.93
CA THR A 53 7.78 15.36 -6.27
C THR A 53 9.05 16.20 -6.14
N LYS A 54 10.23 15.59 -6.27
CA LYS A 54 11.54 16.25 -6.22
C LYS A 54 12.06 16.71 -7.58
N HIS A 55 11.24 16.61 -8.63
CA HIS A 55 11.59 16.97 -10.00
C HIS A 55 12.83 16.26 -10.61
N PRO A 56 13.01 14.94 -10.40
CA PRO A 56 14.06 14.20 -11.10
C PRO A 56 13.82 14.22 -12.62
N SER A 57 14.86 14.01 -13.43
CA SER A 57 14.72 13.80 -14.87
C SER A 57 13.86 12.58 -15.18
N ARG A 58 14.01 11.51 -14.39
CA ARG A 58 13.22 10.27 -14.51
C ARG A 58 13.34 9.40 -13.26
N VAL A 59 12.31 8.58 -13.04
CA VAL A 59 12.32 7.47 -12.06
C VAL A 59 12.18 6.16 -12.81
N ILE A 60 13.11 5.23 -12.57
CA ILE A 60 13.10 3.88 -13.11
C ILE A 60 12.62 2.94 -11.99
N ALA A 61 11.36 2.54 -12.06
CA ALA A 61 10.78 1.56 -11.15
C ALA A 61 10.92 0.15 -11.74
N LEU A 62 11.48 -0.78 -10.97
CA LEU A 62 11.66 -2.18 -11.37
C LEU A 62 11.15 -3.13 -10.30
N ASP A 63 10.57 -4.25 -10.72
CA ASP A 63 10.09 -5.29 -9.81
C ASP A 63 10.22 -6.66 -10.46
N LEU A 64 10.41 -7.69 -9.65
CA LEU A 64 10.34 -9.08 -10.11
C LEU A 64 8.89 -9.54 -10.29
N SER A 65 7.93 -8.85 -9.65
CA SER A 65 6.51 -9.13 -9.73
C SER A 65 5.81 -8.28 -10.78
N ALA A 66 5.28 -8.94 -11.81
CA ALA A 66 4.39 -8.31 -12.78
C ALA A 66 3.14 -7.72 -12.11
N ALA A 67 2.63 -8.36 -11.04
CA ALA A 67 1.49 -7.84 -10.29
C ALA A 67 1.81 -6.49 -9.62
N GLN A 68 3.03 -6.32 -9.10
CA GLN A 68 3.44 -5.03 -8.51
C GLN A 68 3.61 -3.93 -9.56
N LEU A 69 4.13 -4.27 -10.74
CA LEU A 69 4.20 -3.34 -11.87
C LEU A 69 2.79 -2.98 -12.39
N ALA A 70 1.85 -3.93 -12.42
CA ALA A 70 0.46 -3.65 -12.78
C ALA A 70 -0.23 -2.68 -11.80
N CYS A 71 0.08 -2.77 -10.51
CA CYS A 71 -0.36 -1.81 -9.51
C CYS A 71 0.22 -0.40 -9.72
N LEU A 72 1.51 -0.31 -10.07
CA LEU A 72 2.15 0.97 -10.36
C LEU A 72 1.57 1.60 -11.63
N GLU A 73 1.42 0.83 -12.71
CA GLU A 73 0.91 1.35 -13.98
C GLU A 73 -0.53 1.86 -13.86
N LEU A 74 -1.41 1.14 -13.12
CA LEU A 74 -2.76 1.63 -12.83
C LEU A 74 -2.74 2.94 -12.03
N ARG A 75 -1.86 3.08 -11.04
CA ARG A 75 -1.71 4.35 -10.32
C ARG A 75 -1.23 5.47 -11.23
N VAL A 76 -0.28 5.23 -12.12
CA VAL A 76 0.19 6.23 -13.09
C VAL A 76 -0.96 6.73 -13.95
N ALA A 77 -1.79 5.82 -14.49
CA ALA A 77 -2.99 6.19 -15.24
C ALA A 77 -3.98 6.98 -14.36
N ALA A 78 -4.21 6.54 -13.12
CA ALA A 78 -5.09 7.21 -12.19
C ALA A 78 -4.64 8.64 -11.85
N TYR A 79 -3.34 8.86 -11.61
CA TYR A 79 -2.78 10.20 -11.38
C TYR A 79 -2.97 11.15 -12.56
N ARG A 80 -3.03 10.62 -13.79
CA ARG A 80 -3.23 11.42 -15.01
C ARG A 80 -4.69 11.74 -15.29
N LEU A 81 -5.60 10.82 -14.95
CA LEU A 81 -7.00 10.83 -15.43
C LEU A 81 -8.05 11.08 -14.34
N LEU A 82 -7.70 10.87 -13.07
CA LEU A 82 -8.61 11.00 -11.94
C LEU A 82 -8.29 12.26 -11.14
N SER A 83 -9.34 12.85 -10.58
CA SER A 83 -9.16 13.85 -9.53
C SER A 83 -8.66 13.20 -8.24
N HIS A 84 -8.08 14.00 -7.32
CA HIS A 84 -7.60 13.48 -6.04
C HIS A 84 -8.68 12.71 -5.24
N PRO A 85 -9.94 13.19 -5.09
CA PRO A 85 -10.98 12.40 -4.43
C PRO A 85 -11.27 11.06 -5.10
N GLU A 86 -11.28 11.03 -6.44
CA GLU A 86 -11.50 9.80 -7.21
C GLU A 86 -10.34 8.82 -7.07
N LEU A 87 -9.10 9.32 -6.99
CA LEU A 87 -7.94 8.49 -6.67
C LEU A 87 -8.09 7.84 -5.29
N LEU A 88 -8.50 8.60 -4.27
CA LEU A 88 -8.75 8.07 -2.92
C LEU A 88 -9.84 7.00 -2.91
N GLU A 89 -10.89 7.17 -3.72
CA GLU A 89 -11.92 6.15 -3.92
C GLU A 89 -11.33 4.89 -4.55
N LEU A 90 -10.64 4.99 -5.69
CA LEU A 90 -10.05 3.86 -6.40
C LEU A 90 -9.06 3.08 -5.51
N MET A 91 -8.23 3.80 -4.74
CA MET A 91 -7.28 3.21 -3.80
C MET A 91 -7.96 2.46 -2.64
N GLY A 92 -9.21 2.77 -2.32
CA GLY A 92 -9.94 2.21 -1.19
C GLY A 92 -9.81 3.01 0.10
N SER A 93 -9.20 4.20 0.04
CA SER A 93 -9.04 5.13 1.18
C SER A 93 -10.32 5.92 1.47
N ALA A 94 -11.25 5.99 0.52
CA ALA A 94 -12.58 6.55 0.69
C ALA A 94 -13.67 5.51 0.32
N PRO A 95 -14.83 5.49 1.01
CA PRO A 95 -15.98 4.67 0.61
C PRO A 95 -16.43 4.99 -0.81
N SER A 96 -16.77 3.96 -1.59
CA SER A 96 -17.19 4.12 -2.99
C SER A 96 -17.85 2.83 -3.49
N ASP A 97 -18.85 2.98 -4.35
CA ASP A 97 -19.50 1.94 -5.13
C ASP A 97 -19.14 2.02 -6.63
N ARG A 98 -18.36 3.04 -7.02
CA ARG A 98 -18.02 3.34 -8.43
C ARG A 98 -16.57 3.03 -8.81
N ARG A 99 -15.82 2.30 -8.00
CA ARG A 99 -14.39 1.99 -8.26
C ARG A 99 -14.14 1.31 -9.59
N VAL A 100 -15.01 0.38 -10.00
CA VAL A 100 -14.90 -0.28 -11.32
C VAL A 100 -15.04 0.75 -12.45
N ALA A 101 -15.97 1.71 -12.33
CA ALA A 101 -16.11 2.77 -13.33
C ALA A 101 -14.88 3.72 -13.37
N LEU A 102 -14.23 3.95 -12.22
CA LEU A 102 -12.97 4.70 -12.15
C LEU A 102 -11.82 3.94 -12.82
N TYR A 103 -11.76 2.63 -12.63
CA TYR A 103 -10.82 1.76 -13.36
C TYR A 103 -11.07 1.80 -14.87
N GLU A 104 -12.31 1.68 -15.32
CA GLU A 104 -12.65 1.73 -16.76
C GLU A 104 -12.22 3.04 -17.43
N ARG A 105 -12.19 4.16 -16.69
CA ARG A 105 -11.62 5.42 -17.17
C ARG A 105 -10.10 5.36 -17.35
N CYS A 106 -9.40 4.64 -16.49
CA CYS A 106 -7.94 4.48 -16.52
C CYS A 106 -7.49 3.42 -17.54
N ARG A 107 -8.35 2.42 -17.79
CA ARG A 107 -8.09 1.25 -18.62
C ARG A 107 -7.50 1.56 -20.01
N PRO A 108 -7.92 2.61 -20.75
CA PRO A 108 -7.36 2.93 -22.06
C PRO A 108 -5.87 3.32 -22.05
N ASP A 109 -5.34 3.76 -20.91
CA ASP A 109 -3.94 4.21 -20.75
C ASP A 109 -3.00 3.09 -20.29
N LEU A 110 -3.53 1.91 -19.97
CA LEU A 110 -2.75 0.77 -19.49
C LEU A 110 -2.17 -0.04 -20.65
N SER A 111 -1.07 -0.74 -20.45
CA SER A 111 -0.55 -1.75 -21.38
C SER A 111 -1.53 -2.93 -21.53
N PRO A 112 -1.54 -3.65 -22.66
CA PRO A 112 -2.43 -4.79 -22.86
C PRO A 112 -2.34 -5.84 -21.74
N GLU A 113 -1.13 -6.10 -21.23
CA GLU A 113 -0.86 -7.05 -20.16
C GLU A 113 -1.46 -6.59 -18.83
N VAL A 114 -1.33 -5.31 -18.49
CA VAL A 114 -1.89 -4.75 -17.26
C VAL A 114 -3.40 -4.62 -17.33
N ARG A 115 -3.98 -4.32 -18.51
CA ARG A 115 -5.44 -4.41 -18.71
C ARG A 115 -5.94 -5.81 -18.43
N ALA A 116 -5.35 -6.83 -19.05
CA ALA A 116 -5.75 -8.21 -18.83
C ALA A 116 -5.64 -8.61 -17.35
N PHE A 117 -4.57 -8.19 -16.66
CA PHE A 117 -4.40 -8.44 -15.24
C PHE A 117 -5.54 -7.87 -14.39
N TRP A 118 -5.96 -6.62 -14.61
CA TRP A 118 -7.02 -5.98 -13.83
C TRP A 118 -8.43 -6.36 -14.27
N ASP A 119 -8.64 -6.63 -15.56
CA ASP A 119 -9.92 -7.11 -16.10
C ASP A 119 -10.32 -8.47 -15.51
N GLU A 120 -9.34 -9.34 -15.20
CA GLU A 120 -9.57 -10.61 -14.50
C GLU A 120 -9.83 -10.44 -12.99
N ARG A 121 -9.63 -9.23 -12.44
CA ARG A 121 -9.58 -8.94 -10.98
C ARG A 121 -10.46 -7.74 -10.61
N LEU A 122 -11.62 -7.60 -11.27
CA LEU A 122 -12.55 -6.50 -10.99
C LEU A 122 -13.11 -6.52 -9.56
N ASP A 123 -13.12 -7.67 -8.90
CA ASP A 123 -13.45 -7.80 -7.48
C ASP A 123 -12.44 -7.09 -6.58
N LEU A 124 -11.14 -7.19 -6.89
CA LEU A 124 -10.08 -6.45 -6.21
C LEU A 124 -10.20 -4.94 -6.47
N VAL A 125 -10.52 -4.54 -7.71
CA VAL A 125 -10.82 -3.14 -8.04
C VAL A 125 -11.99 -2.61 -7.22
N ALA A 126 -13.09 -3.38 -7.14
CA ALA A 126 -14.28 -3.00 -6.38
C ALA A 126 -13.99 -2.87 -4.86
N ALA A 127 -13.10 -3.70 -4.33
CA ALA A 127 -12.64 -3.65 -2.93
C ALA A 127 -11.68 -2.48 -2.63
N GLY A 128 -11.05 -1.90 -3.67
CA GLY A 128 -10.02 -0.88 -3.55
C GLY A 128 -8.63 -1.47 -3.76
N ILE A 129 -7.91 -0.94 -4.75
CA ILE A 129 -6.64 -1.53 -5.22
C ILE A 129 -5.54 -1.48 -4.15
N GLY A 130 -5.56 -0.48 -3.27
CA GLY A 130 -4.60 -0.31 -2.18
C GLY A 130 -4.75 -1.35 -1.07
N ALA A 131 -5.93 -1.98 -0.93
CA ALA A 131 -6.22 -3.01 0.06
C ALA A 131 -6.18 -4.44 -0.50
N SER A 132 -5.80 -4.58 -1.77
CA SER A 132 -5.91 -5.84 -2.53
C SER A 132 -4.69 -6.77 -2.40
N GLY A 133 -3.67 -6.36 -1.66
CA GLY A 133 -2.47 -7.19 -1.45
C GLY A 133 -2.65 -8.24 -0.36
N LYS A 134 -1.82 -9.28 -0.45
CA LYS A 134 -1.76 -10.36 0.54
C LYS A 134 -1.52 -9.83 1.95
N PHE A 135 -0.66 -8.83 2.08
CA PHE A 135 -0.32 -8.24 3.38
C PHE A 135 -1.48 -7.45 3.99
N GLU A 136 -2.20 -6.68 3.18
CA GLU A 136 -3.39 -5.94 3.60
C GLU A 136 -4.50 -6.90 4.04
N HIS A 137 -4.67 -8.04 3.34
CA HIS A 137 -5.59 -9.08 3.75
C HIS A 137 -5.21 -9.68 5.12
N TYR A 138 -3.92 -9.93 5.35
CA TYR A 138 -3.42 -10.40 6.64
C TYR A 138 -3.72 -9.38 7.76
N PHE A 139 -3.45 -8.09 7.55
CA PHE A 139 -3.76 -7.06 8.52
C PHE A 139 -5.25 -6.91 8.79
N LYS A 140 -6.08 -7.01 7.75
CA LYS A 140 -7.53 -7.00 7.90
C LYS A 140 -7.99 -8.16 8.79
N LEU A 141 -7.52 -9.37 8.51
CA LEU A 141 -7.82 -10.54 9.33
C LEU A 141 -7.35 -10.36 10.77
N PHE A 142 -6.11 -9.91 10.97
CA PHE A 142 -5.55 -9.64 12.29
C PHE A 142 -6.41 -8.63 13.06
N ARG A 143 -6.71 -7.48 12.45
CA ARG A 143 -7.53 -6.41 13.03
C ARG A 143 -8.94 -6.86 13.38
N GLU A 144 -9.57 -7.65 12.52
CA GLU A 144 -10.99 -8.01 12.65
C GLU A 144 -11.21 -9.27 13.51
N ARG A 145 -10.25 -10.18 13.56
CA ARG A 145 -10.41 -11.50 14.21
C ARG A 145 -9.47 -11.76 15.37
N VAL A 146 -8.24 -11.23 15.34
CA VAL A 146 -7.22 -11.53 16.36
C VAL A 146 -7.16 -10.43 17.41
N LEU A 147 -6.98 -9.18 17.00
CA LEU A 147 -6.85 -8.03 17.89
C LEU A 147 -8.03 -7.89 18.88
N PRO A 148 -9.31 -8.13 18.51
CA PRO A 148 -10.43 -8.03 19.44
C PRO A 148 -10.39 -9.04 20.60
N LEU A 149 -9.63 -10.14 20.47
CA LEU A 149 -9.43 -11.12 21.55
C LEU A 149 -8.45 -10.59 22.62
N ILE A 150 -7.66 -9.58 22.27
CA ILE A 150 -6.57 -9.02 23.07
C ILE A 150 -6.96 -7.63 23.60
N HIS A 151 -7.43 -6.76 22.71
CA HIS A 151 -7.78 -5.37 23.01
C HIS A 151 -9.16 -5.03 22.48
N SER A 152 -9.94 -4.32 23.30
CA SER A 152 -11.23 -3.77 22.87
C SER A 152 -11.01 -2.61 21.89
N HIS A 153 -12.04 -2.29 21.10
CA HIS A 153 -12.02 -1.15 20.18
C HIS A 153 -11.62 0.16 20.89
N ARG A 154 -12.17 0.40 22.08
CA ARG A 154 -11.84 1.56 22.92
C ARG A 154 -10.37 1.65 23.30
N MET A 155 -9.73 0.49 23.55
CA MET A 155 -8.30 0.45 23.86
C MET A 155 -7.46 0.83 22.63
N VAL A 156 -7.84 0.34 21.44
CA VAL A 156 -7.21 0.69 20.17
C VAL A 156 -7.37 2.18 19.86
N GLU A 157 -8.58 2.72 20.01
CA GLU A 157 -8.82 4.17 19.86
C GLU A 157 -7.96 4.99 20.82
N ARG A 158 -7.79 4.52 22.07
CA ARG A 158 -6.92 5.19 23.04
C ARG A 158 -5.45 5.16 22.64
N LEU A 159 -4.97 4.06 22.06
CA LEU A 159 -3.63 3.99 21.50
C LEU A 159 -3.43 5.02 20.38
N LEU A 160 -4.42 5.12 19.47
CA LEU A 160 -4.36 6.00 18.30
C LEU A 160 -4.56 7.49 18.64
N ALA A 161 -5.25 7.81 19.74
CA ALA A 161 -5.44 9.18 20.20
C ALA A 161 -4.12 9.89 20.56
N GLY A 162 -3.03 9.14 20.78
CA GLY A 162 -1.72 9.69 21.06
C GLY A 162 -1.61 10.33 22.46
N GLY A 163 -0.90 11.45 22.55
CA GLY A 163 -0.56 12.14 23.81
C GLY A 163 0.94 12.44 23.91
N THR A 164 1.36 12.97 25.05
CA THR A 164 2.79 13.18 25.31
C THR A 164 3.54 11.85 25.34
N ARG A 165 4.87 11.89 25.28
CA ARG A 165 5.69 10.67 25.40
C ARG A 165 5.43 9.96 26.74
N GLU A 166 5.28 10.73 27.81
CA GLU A 166 5.00 10.24 29.16
C GLU A 166 3.64 9.56 29.23
N GLU A 167 2.59 10.19 28.67
CA GLU A 167 1.24 9.62 28.63
C GLU A 167 1.19 8.32 27.83
N ARG A 168 1.84 8.28 26.65
CA ARG A 168 1.91 7.09 25.80
C ARG A 168 2.68 5.95 26.49
N THR A 169 3.76 6.28 27.19
CA THR A 169 4.57 5.29 27.93
C THR A 169 3.76 4.69 29.09
N ALA A 170 3.15 5.55 29.91
CA ALA A 170 2.31 5.11 31.03
C ALA A 170 1.11 4.28 30.54
N PHE A 171 0.46 4.69 29.45
CA PHE A 171 -0.60 3.91 28.82
C PHE A 171 -0.10 2.53 28.36
N TYR A 172 1.04 2.49 27.68
CA TYR A 172 1.60 1.22 27.20
C TYR A 172 1.89 0.27 28.37
N GLU A 173 2.61 0.74 29.38
CA GLU A 173 3.06 -0.08 30.51
C GLU A 173 1.91 -0.57 31.38
N HIS A 174 0.93 0.29 31.65
CA HIS A 174 -0.12 0.00 32.64
C HIS A 174 -1.44 -0.50 32.03
N GLN A 175 -1.69 -0.28 30.74
CA GLN A 175 -2.97 -0.62 30.10
C GLN A 175 -2.83 -1.49 28.85
N TRP A 176 -1.83 -1.23 28.00
CA TRP A 176 -1.67 -1.97 26.74
C TRP A 176 -0.90 -3.30 26.92
N ASN A 177 0.19 -3.30 27.67
CA ASN A 177 1.14 -4.40 27.78
C ASN A 177 0.66 -5.55 28.69
N THR A 178 -0.51 -6.10 28.35
CA THR A 178 -1.18 -7.19 29.07
C THR A 178 -0.54 -8.55 28.79
N LEU A 179 -0.86 -9.57 29.61
CA LEU A 179 -0.42 -10.95 29.36
C LEU A 179 -0.88 -11.47 28.00
N ARG A 180 -2.12 -11.16 27.58
CA ARG A 180 -2.65 -11.55 26.27
C ARG A 180 -1.86 -10.94 25.13
N TRP A 181 -1.51 -9.65 25.26
CA TRP A 181 -0.65 -8.96 24.29
C TRP A 181 0.73 -9.60 24.21
N ARG A 182 1.37 -9.88 25.36
CA ARG A 182 2.69 -10.53 25.41
C ARG A 182 2.70 -11.95 24.83
N LEU A 183 1.62 -12.72 25.03
CA LEU A 183 1.51 -14.09 24.52
C LEU A 183 1.35 -14.14 22.99
N LEU A 184 0.86 -13.07 22.36
CA LEU A 184 0.73 -13.01 20.90
C LEU A 184 2.09 -12.92 20.19
N PHE A 185 3.08 -12.28 20.81
CA PHE A 185 4.40 -12.01 20.21
C PHE A 185 5.53 -12.88 20.76
N ARG A 186 5.20 -13.97 21.46
CA ARG A 186 6.13 -15.02 21.85
C ARG A 186 6.01 -16.20 20.89
#